data_AF-A0A9K3HBQ8-F1
#
_entry.id   AF-A0A9K3HBQ8-F1
#
_cell.length_a   1.000
_cell.length_b   1.000
_cell.length_c   1.000
_cell.angle_alpha   90.00
_cell.angle_beta   90.00
_cell.angle_gamma   90.00
#
_symmetry.space_group_name_H-M   'P 1'
#
loop_
_entity.id
_entity.type
_entity.pdbx_description
1 polymer ?
#
loop_
_entity_poly.entity_id
_entity_poly.type
_entity_poly.pdbx_seq_one_letter_code
_entity_poly.pdbx_strand_id
1 'polypeptide(L)' 'MDVAIPFTWTESDPKLIANTHMVKLHSFDTKIRKVDTLVSYKNDE' A
#
# COMPACT_ATOMS: atom_id res chain seq x y z
N MET A 1 6.65 23.78 11.54
CA MET A 1 6.60 24.16 10.11
C MET A 1 5.95 22.99 9.42
N ASP A 2 4.85 23.21 8.72
CA ASP A 2 4.11 22.12 8.07
C ASP A 2 4.92 21.52 6.92
N VAL A 3 4.69 20.25 6.58
CA VAL A 3 5.42 19.60 5.49
C VAL A 3 4.85 20.11 4.16
N ALA A 4 5.71 20.55 3.24
CA ALA A 4 5.27 20.99 1.93
C ALA A 4 4.74 19.78 1.14
N ILE A 5 3.43 19.74 0.92
CA ILE A 5 2.79 18.72 0.07
C ILE A 5 3.16 19.04 -1.39
N PRO A 6 3.62 18.06 -2.19
CA PRO A 6 3.92 18.32 -3.59
C PRO A 6 2.67 18.81 -4.34
N PHE A 7 2.82 19.80 -5.21
CA PHE A 7 1.70 20.40 -5.97
C PHE A 7 0.97 19.41 -6.88
N THR A 8 1.59 18.26 -7.18
CA THR A 8 1.03 17.20 -8.00
C THR A 8 0.17 16.21 -7.22
N TRP A 9 0.14 16.29 -5.89
CA TRP A 9 -0.65 15.39 -5.06
C TRP A 9 -2.08 15.91 -4.95
N THR A 10 -3.05 14.98 -4.98
CA THR A 10 -4.46 15.25 -4.76
C THR A 10 -5.00 14.30 -3.70
N GLU A 11 -6.03 14.72 -2.99
CA GLU A 11 -6.80 13.83 -2.14
C GLU A 11 -7.53 12.79 -3.02
N SER A 12 -7.60 11.54 -2.54
CA SER A 12 -8.22 10.44 -3.27
C SER A 12 -8.96 9.49 -2.34
N ASP A 13 -10.10 8.98 -2.80
CA ASP A 13 -10.86 7.96 -2.07
C ASP A 13 -10.09 6.63 -1.93
N PRO A 14 -10.43 5.81 -0.91
CA PRO A 14 -9.90 4.45 -0.80
C PRO A 14 -10.30 3.60 -2.01
N LYS A 15 -9.31 3.15 -2.79
CA LYS A 15 -9.51 2.28 -3.96
C LYS A 15 -9.62 0.81 -3.56
N LEU A 16 -10.68 0.47 -2.81
CA LEU A 16 -10.93 -0.88 -2.34
C LEU A 16 -11.22 -1.83 -3.52
N ILE A 17 -10.70 -3.05 -3.44
CA ILE A 17 -10.95 -4.12 -4.41
C ILE A 17 -11.89 -5.13 -3.74
N ALA A 18 -12.96 -5.53 -4.43
CA ALA A 18 -13.88 -6.57 -3.96
C ALA A 18 -13.38 -7.96 -4.36
N ASN A 19 -13.79 -9.00 -3.60
CA ASN A 19 -13.46 -10.41 -3.87
C ASN A 19 -11.94 -10.65 -4.05
N THR A 20 -11.14 -10.13 -3.12
CA THR A 20 -9.68 -10.20 -3.26
C THR A 20 -9.09 -11.46 -2.68
N HIS A 21 -8.09 -11.99 -3.38
CA HIS A 21 -7.08 -12.84 -2.76
C HIS A 21 -5.85 -12.01 -2.39
N MET A 22 -5.20 -12.41 -1.32
CA MET A 22 -4.06 -11.69 -0.74
C MET A 22 -2.83 -12.59 -0.66
N VAL A 23 -1.71 -12.07 -1.13
CA VAL A 23 -0.41 -12.73 -1.04
C VAL A 23 0.54 -11.83 -0.27
N LYS A 24 1.09 -12.38 0.81
CA LYS A 24 2.11 -11.70 1.61
C LYS A 24 3.50 -12.02 1.06
N LEU A 25 4.25 -10.98 0.72
CA LEU A 25 5.63 -11.11 0.26
C LEU A 25 6.60 -11.04 1.44
N HIS A 26 7.85 -11.43 1.19
CA HIS A 26 8.89 -11.34 2.20
C HIS A 26 9.15 -9.89 2.60
N SER A 27 9.11 -9.63 3.91
CA SER A 27 9.46 -8.33 4.48
C SER A 27 10.97 -8.21 4.61
N PHE A 28 11.51 -7.00 4.48
CA PHE A 28 12.90 -6.73 4.87
C PHE A 28 12.97 -5.74 6.03
N ASP A 29 14.06 -5.84 6.80
CA ASP A 29 14.26 -5.08 8.02
C ASP A 29 15.66 -4.44 8.01
N THR A 30 15.73 -3.12 8.16
CA THR A 30 16.98 -2.36 8.22
C THR A 30 17.51 -2.17 9.65
N LYS A 31 16.87 -2.80 10.64
CA LYS A 31 16.96 -2.58 12.10
C LYS A 31 16.41 -1.24 12.60
N ILE A 32 16.16 -0.31 11.69
CA ILE A 32 15.53 0.99 11.98
C ILE A 32 14.08 0.98 11.52
N ARG A 33 13.79 0.32 10.38
CA ARG A 33 12.45 0.20 9.81
C ARG A 33 12.28 -1.18 9.19
N LYS A 34 11.10 -1.73 9.41
CA LYS A 34 10.62 -2.92 8.71
C LYS A 34 9.66 -2.50 7.61
N VAL A 35 9.82 -3.08 6.42
CA VAL A 35 8.91 -2.89 5.30
C VAL A 35 8.22 -4.23 5.01
N ASP A 36 6.93 -4.28 5.29
CA ASP A 36 6.05 -5.38 4.91
C ASP A 36 5.42 -5.10 3.54
N THR A 37 5.19 -6.18 2.77
CA THR A 37 4.61 -6.08 1.42
C THR A 37 3.45 -7.06 1.28
N LEU A 38 2.33 -6.58 0.75
CA LEU A 38 1.11 -7.35 0.50
C LEU A 38 0.59 -7.01 -0.90
N VAL A 39 0.17 -8.02 -1.65
CA VAL A 39 -0.53 -7.85 -2.92
C VAL A 39 -1.95 -8.34 -2.75
N SER A 40 -2.92 -7.47 -3.02
CA SER A 40 -4.34 -7.83 -3.14
C SER A 40 -4.72 -7.79 -4.61
N TYR A 41 -5.26 -8.88 -5.14
CA TYR A 41 -5.75 -8.95 -6.52
C TYR A 41 -7.17 -9.52 -6.53
N LYS A 42 -7.98 -9.09 -7.50
CA LYS A 42 -9.33 -9.59 -7.70
C LYS A 42 -9.26 -11.08 -8.06
N ASN A 43 -10.04 -11.89 -7.38
CA ASN A 43 -10.30 -13.26 -7.79
C ASN A 43 -11.65 -13.32 -8.51
N ASP A 44 -11.64 -13.80 -9.75
CA ASP A 44 -12.85 -13.95 -10.58
C ASP A 44 -13.45 -15.36 -10.53
N GLU A 45 -12.79 -16.29 -9.81
CA GLU A 45 -13.35 -17.60 -9.40
C GLU A 45 -14.24 -17.44 -8.16
#